data_AF-N8QDT2-F1
#
_entry.id   AF-N8QDT2-F1
#
_cell.length_a   1.000
_cell.length_b   1.000
_cell.length_c   1.000
_cell.angle_alpha   90.00
_cell.angle_beta   90.00
_cell.angle_gamma   90.00
#
_symmetry.space_group_name_H-M   'P 1'
#
loop_
_entity.id
_entity.type
_entity.pdbx_description
1 polymer ?
#
loop_
_entity_poly.entity_id
_entity_poly.type
_entity_poly.pdbx_seq_one_letter_code
_entity_poly.pdbx_strand_id
1 'polypeptide(L)'
;MLVKLVKQAANHVIIATHSGHCWGSDMEKIIIELLKPITLKKENCHPLIFEEGTVLKVIMHTPKGLLVCDDSNFNFTVSLNDKNKVWREL
;
A
#
# COMPACT_ATOMS: atom_id res chain seq x y z
N MET A 1 -1.63 -16.10 -16.64
CA MET A 1 -2.97 -15.48 -16.59
C MET A 1 -3.77 -16.13 -15.47
N LEU A 2 -3.85 -15.49 -14.29
CA LEU A 2 -4.89 -15.71 -13.29
C LEU A 2 -4.82 -14.58 -12.25
N VAL A 3 -5.75 -13.62 -12.31
CA VAL A 3 -5.92 -12.60 -11.26
C VAL A 3 -6.76 -13.23 -10.16
N LYS A 4 -6.16 -13.62 -9.03
CA LYS A 4 -6.93 -14.06 -7.86
C LYS A 4 -7.38 -12.85 -7.04
N LEU A 5 -8.66 -12.54 -7.18
CA LEU A 5 -9.39 -11.59 -6.35
C LEU A 5 -9.46 -12.15 -4.91
N VAL A 6 -8.66 -11.62 -3.98
CA VAL A 6 -8.83 -11.95 -2.56
C VAL A 6 -9.94 -11.07 -2.00
N LYS A 7 -11.15 -11.63 -1.87
CA LYS A 7 -12.26 -10.96 -1.17
C LYS A 7 -12.11 -11.08 0.35
N GLN A 8 -11.67 -9.98 0.94
CA GLN A 8 -12.15 -9.27 2.13
C GLN A 8 -12.83 -10.05 3.28
N ALA A 9 -12.28 -9.86 4.48
CA ALA A 9 -13.06 -9.55 5.68
C ALA A 9 -12.41 -8.31 6.36
N ALA A 10 -13.24 -7.33 6.72
CA ALA A 10 -12.91 -6.08 7.43
C ALA A 10 -12.03 -5.05 6.70
N ASN A 11 -12.69 -4.08 6.05
CA ASN A 11 -12.28 -2.68 5.81
C ASN A 11 -10.91 -2.28 5.21
N HIS A 12 -10.00 -3.21 4.89
CA HIS A 12 -8.77 -2.88 4.14
C HIS A 12 -8.54 -3.96 3.07
N VAL A 13 -8.62 -3.59 1.79
CA VAL A 13 -8.25 -4.48 0.69
C VAL A 13 -6.73 -4.40 0.52
N ILE A 14 -6.01 -5.43 0.99
CA ILE A 14 -4.58 -5.61 0.71
C ILE A 14 -4.48 -6.42 -0.59
N ILE A 15 -4.13 -5.76 -1.69
CA ILE A 15 -3.68 -6.45 -2.90
C ILE A 15 -2.19 -6.68 -2.71
N ALA A 16 -1.74 -7.93 -2.65
CA ALA A 16 -0.32 -8.29 -2.67
C ALA A 16 -0.08 -9.13 -3.93
N THR A 17 0.62 -8.56 -4.92
CA THR A 17 1.02 -9.28 -6.14
C THR A 17 2.47 -9.72 -6.04
N HIS A 18 2.75 -10.96 -6.45
CA HIS A 18 4.09 -11.59 -6.38
C HIS A 18 4.90 -11.41 -7.69
N SER A 19 4.47 -10.52 -8.59
CA SER A 19 5.15 -10.22 -9.85
C SER A 19 5.69 -8.80 -9.77
N GLY A 20 6.96 -8.68 -9.38
CA GLY A 20 7.60 -7.46 -8.91
C GLY A 20 7.88 -6.45 -10.01
N HIS A 21 6.86 -5.71 -10.44
CA HIS A 21 7.08 -4.52 -11.23
C HIS A 21 5.97 -3.49 -10.98
N CYS A 22 6.30 -2.44 -10.21
CA CYS A 22 5.44 -1.30 -9.97
C CYS A 22 5.49 -0.34 -11.18
N TRP A 23 4.80 -0.67 -12.28
CA TRP A 23 4.67 0.25 -13.43
C TRP A 23 3.66 1.34 -13.10
N GLY A 24 4.13 2.56 -12.87
CA GLY A 24 3.32 3.77 -12.94
C GLY A 24 3.59 4.47 -14.27
N SER A 25 2.60 4.51 -15.16
CA SER A 25 2.65 5.31 -16.39
C SER A 25 2.50 6.79 -16.05
N ASP A 26 3.58 7.57 -16.14
CA ASP A 26 3.66 9.05 -16.23
C ASP A 26 2.60 9.88 -15.48
N MET A 27 2.19 9.43 -14.28
CA MET A 27 1.42 10.23 -13.33
C MET A 27 2.42 10.88 -12.37
N GLU A 28 2.11 12.09 -11.89
CA GLU A 28 2.90 12.79 -10.86
C GLU A 28 3.43 11.79 -9.83
N LYS A 29 4.75 11.85 -9.59
CA LYS A 29 5.45 10.96 -8.66
C LYS A 29 5.06 11.34 -7.23
N ILE A 30 3.83 11.02 -6.85
CA ILE A 30 3.32 11.26 -5.51
C ILE A 30 4.02 10.25 -4.61
N ILE A 31 4.72 10.79 -3.63
CA ILE A 31 5.43 10.05 -2.60
C ILE A 31 4.72 10.35 -1.29
N ILE A 32 4.54 9.31 -0.47
CA ILE A 32 4.03 9.47 0.87
C ILE A 32 5.04 8.97 1.90
N GLU A 33 4.96 9.51 3.10
CA GLU A 33 5.69 9.07 4.28
C GLU A 33 4.70 8.53 5.31
N LEU A 34 5.05 7.41 5.97
CA LEU A 34 4.33 6.91 7.12
C LEU A 34 4.67 7.71 8.38
N LEU A 35 3.64 8.26 9.03
CA LEU A 35 3.73 8.94 10.32
C LEU A 35 3.58 7.98 11.51
N LYS A 36 3.17 6.75 11.25
CA LYS A 36 3.00 5.67 12.24
C LYS A 36 3.30 4.33 11.57
N PRO A 37 3.76 3.32 12.33
CA PRO A 37 3.99 1.99 11.77
C PRO A 37 2.69 1.35 11.27
N ILE A 38 2.78 0.61 10.16
CA ILE A 38 1.69 -0.19 9.60
C ILE A 38 2.06 -1.67 9.69
N THR A 39 1.19 -2.47 10.30
CA THR A 39 1.33 -3.93 10.34
C THR A 39 0.32 -4.58 9.40
N LEU A 40 0.82 -5.20 8.34
CA LEU A 40 0.01 -6.00 7.43
C LEU A 40 -0.04 -7.44 7.92
N LYS A 41 -1.25 -7.96 8.11
CA LYS A 41 -1.51 -9.33 8.57
C LYS A 41 -2.22 -10.11 7.48
N LYS A 42 -1.77 -11.35 7.25
CA LYS A 42 -2.44 -12.33 6.40
C LYS A 42 -2.47 -13.66 7.14
N GLU A 43 -3.56 -14.39 6.98
CA GLU A 43 -3.72 -15.70 7.62
C GLU A 43 -2.55 -16.62 7.28
N ASN A 44 -2.02 -17.30 8.30
CA ASN A 44 -0.88 -18.23 8.20
C ASN A 44 0.41 -17.61 7.62
N CYS A 45 0.59 -16.29 7.74
CA CYS A 45 1.81 -15.59 7.34
C CYS A 45 2.36 -14.76 8.50
N HIS A 46 3.68 -14.60 8.54
CA HIS A 46 4.31 -13.64 9.45
C HIS A 46 3.83 -12.22 9.12
N PRO A 47 3.50 -11.39 10.12
CA PRO A 47 3.14 -10.00 9.88
C PRO A 47 4.29 -9.26 9.18
N LEU A 48 3.95 -8.44 8.20
CA LEU A 48 4.89 -7.51 7.58
C LEU A 48 4.70 -6.15 8.24
N ILE A 49 5.79 -5.58 8.76
CA ILE A 49 5.77 -4.30 9.48
C ILE A 49 6.51 -3.27 8.63
N PHE A 50 5.86 -2.14 8.38
CA PHE A 50 6.46 -0.93 7.83
C PHE A 50 6.59 0.08 8.97
N GLU A 51 7.80 0.57 9.18
CA GLU A 51 8.11 1.46 10.30
C GLU A 51 7.65 2.90 10.03
N GLU A 52 7.56 3.71 11.09
CA GLU A 52 7.42 5.16 10.96
C GLU A 52 8.61 5.75 10.17
N GLY A 53 8.33 6.76 9.34
CA GLY A 53 9.31 7.36 8.43
C GLY A 53 9.49 6.57 7.12
N THR A 54 8.84 5.40 6.96
CA THR A 54 8.88 4.68 5.69
C THR A 54 8.30 5.53 4.55
N VAL A 55 9.06 5.64 3.45
CA VAL A 55 8.65 6.35 2.24
C VAL A 55 8.10 5.37 1.21
N LEU A 56 6.95 5.69 0.62
CA LEU A 56 6.23 4.81 -0.30
C LEU A 56 5.84 5.58 -1.57
N LYS A 57 5.92 4.90 -2.72
CA LYS A 57 5.50 5.45 -4.01
C LYS A 57 4.03 5.18 -4.23
N VAL A 58 3.23 6.20 -4.57
CA VAL A 58 1.84 5.99 -4.97
C VAL A 58 1.81 5.47 -6.41
N ILE A 59 1.17 4.33 -6.62
CA ILE A 59 1.05 3.70 -7.94
C ILE A 59 -0.37 3.81 -8.50
N MET A 60 -1.39 4.01 -7.66
CA MET A 60 -2.78 4.21 -8.12
C MET A 60 -3.64 4.90 -7.05
N HIS A 61 -4.54 5.78 -7.48
CA HIS A 61 -5.63 6.30 -6.64
C HIS A 61 -6.86 5.41 -6.75
N THR A 62 -7.48 5.12 -5.61
CA THR A 62 -8.80 4.49 -5.53
C THR A 62 -9.76 5.46 -4.85
N PRO A 63 -11.09 5.27 -4.99
CA PRO A 63 -12.07 6.15 -4.34
C PRO A 63 -11.93 6.26 -2.81
N LYS A 64 -11.25 5.31 -2.15
CA LYS A 64 -11.12 5.26 -0.69
C LYS A 64 -9.68 5.28 -0.18
N GLY A 65 -8.69 5.27 -1.06
CA GLY A 65 -7.30 5.00 -0.66
C GLY A 65 -6.29 5.15 -1.78
N LEU A 66 -5.03 5.00 -1.43
CA LEU A 66 -3.89 4.97 -2.35
C LEU A 66 -3.34 3.55 -2.36
N LEU A 67 -3.14 2.99 -3.55
CA LEU A 67 -2.27 1.83 -3.70
C LEU A 67 -0.84 2.34 -3.74
N VAL A 68 -0.03 1.86 -2.81
CA VAL A 68 1.35 2.28 -2.60
C VAL A 68 2.30 1.11 -2.75
N CYS A 69 3.54 1.41 -3.12
CA CYS A 69 4.60 0.46 -3.38
C CYS A 69 5.86 0.86 -2.61
N ASP A 70 6.51 -0.11 -1.97
CA ASP A 70 7.83 0.06 -1.35
C ASP A 70 8.96 -0.20 -2.36
N ASP A 71 10.21 -0.06 -1.92
CA ASP A 71 11.38 -0.30 -2.79
C ASP A 71 11.62 -1.79 -3.09
N SER A 72 10.93 -2.70 -2.40
CA SER A 72 10.94 -4.15 -2.65
C SER A 72 9.89 -4.57 -3.68
N ASN A 73 9.16 -3.63 -4.30
CA ASN A 73 8.00 -3.85 -5.16
C ASN A 73 6.80 -4.50 -4.45
N PHE A 74 6.77 -4.49 -3.12
CA PHE A 74 5.60 -4.90 -2.36
C PHE A 74 4.58 -3.77 -2.37
N ASN A 75 3.31 -4.12 -2.64
CA ASN A 75 2.22 -3.16 -2.70
C ASN A 75 1.14 -3.43 -1.67
N PHE A 76 0.51 -2.36 -1.19
CA PHE A 76 -0.64 -2.39 -0.29
C PHE A 76 -1.44 -1.09 -0.37
N THR A 77 -2.63 -1.06 0.23
CA THR A 77 -3.51 0.11 0.20
C THR A 77 -3.45 0.88 1.52
N VAL A 78 -3.29 2.20 1.47
CA VAL A 78 -3.53 3.12 2.60
C VAL A 78 -4.84 3.89 2.41
N SER A 79 -5.55 4.19 3.50
CA SER A 79 -6.85 4.87 3.45
C SER A 79 -6.69 6.39 3.32
N LEU A 80 -7.56 7.05 2.55
CA LEU A 80 -7.60 8.52 2.46
C LEU A 80 -8.01 9.18 3.78
N ASN A 81 -8.80 8.50 4.62
CA ASN A 81 -9.23 9.02 5.93
C ASN A 81 -8.08 9.13 6.96
N ASP A 82 -6.96 8.48 6.65
CA ASP A 82 -5.76 8.43 7.48
C ASP A 82 -4.67 9.43 7.06
N LYS A 83 -4.94 10.26 6.03
CA LYS A 83 -4.06 11.36 5.62
C LYS A 83 -3.82 12.30 6.81
N ASN A 84 -2.57 12.67 7.01
CA ASN A 84 -2.02 13.45 8.13
C ASN A 84 -2.19 12.81 9.52
N LYS A 85 -2.60 11.53 9.61
CA LYS A 85 -2.72 10.79 10.89
C LYS A 85 -1.82 9.55 10.93
N VAL A 86 -1.76 8.82 9.82
CA VAL A 86 -0.93 7.62 9.63
C VAL A 86 0.07 7.82 8.50
N TRP A 87 -0.26 8.65 7.52
CA TRP A 87 0.65 8.98 6.41
C TRP A 87 0.45 10.43 5.96
N ARG A 88 1.45 11.00 5.29
CA ARG A 88 1.35 12.31 4.62
C ARG A 88 2.03 12.27 3.26
N GLU A 89 1.65 13.19 2.40
CA GLU A 89 2.30 13.44 1.11
C GLU A 89 3.58 14.28 1.34
N LEU A 90 4.63 14.02 0.55
CA LEU A 90 5.90 14.75 0.58
C LEU A 90 6.01 15.78 -0.56
#